data_AF-A0A2J6PYT6-F1
#
_entry.id   AF-A0A2J6PYT6-F1
#
_cell.length_a   1.000
_cell.length_b   1.000
_cell.length_c   1.000
_cell.angle_alpha   90.00
_cell.angle_beta   90.00
_cell.angle_gamma   90.00
#
_symmetry.space_group_name_H-M   'P 1'
#
loop_
_entity.id
_entity.type
_entity.pdbx_description
1 polymer ?
#
loop_
_entity_poly.entity_id
_entity_poly.type
_entity_poly.pdbx_seq_one_letter_code
_entity_poly.pdbx_strand_id
1 'polypeptide(L)'
;MSKLVELASNTTKLDEITKNNATKIAEIQSKASKASTSLKTLESNSTLMAACAVIDAQEAEDDQCQETFALQRFVKFAANSTAVASATKNNATKIAKIATESSKAATKLQTLTSNSTLQAACSVVMQKDECNTMKKLQKFVDVANNATKLAQVTKGNTTKEAEIKAKAATAQTKLTAMEGNATFVAACTALQGKGTAGTSSSDGIKSTSAKNSAANVLRNAGAGAIGLSTTLMVFLGLFAF
;
A
#
# COMPACT_ATOMS: atom_id res chain seq x y z
N MET A 1 -5.41 7.42 -17.22
CA MET A 1 -5.38 7.64 -18.70
C MET A 1 -4.54 8.84 -19.10
N SER A 2 -4.54 9.96 -18.34
CA SER A 2 -3.72 11.15 -18.69
C SER A 2 -2.22 10.85 -18.75
N LYS A 3 -1.65 10.08 -17.81
CA LYS A 3 -0.21 9.71 -17.82
C LYS A 3 0.25 8.97 -19.08
N LEU A 4 -0.63 8.20 -19.74
CA LEU A 4 -0.30 7.52 -21.01
C LEU A 4 -0.26 8.52 -22.17
N VAL A 5 -1.19 9.47 -22.19
CA VAL A 5 -1.24 10.55 -23.19
C VAL A 5 -0.05 11.50 -23.02
N GLU A 6 0.29 11.82 -21.78
CA GLU A 6 1.45 12.63 -21.41
C GLU A 6 2.76 11.95 -21.79
N LEU A 7 2.89 10.64 -21.49
CA LEU A 7 4.06 9.85 -21.90
C LEU A 7 4.19 9.77 -23.43
N ALA A 8 3.10 9.54 -24.15
CA ALA A 8 3.13 9.44 -25.61
C ALA A 8 3.45 10.77 -26.30
N SER A 9 3.20 11.90 -25.63
CA SER A 9 3.51 13.25 -26.11
C SER A 9 4.93 13.69 -25.75
N ASN A 10 5.62 12.98 -24.84
CA ASN A 10 7.01 13.23 -24.48
C ASN A 10 7.94 12.31 -25.28
N THR A 11 8.33 12.77 -26.47
CA THR A 11 9.17 12.00 -27.42
C THR A 11 10.46 11.49 -26.78
N THR A 12 11.16 12.31 -26.00
CA THR A 12 12.41 11.90 -25.33
C THR A 12 12.22 10.75 -24.34
N LYS A 13 11.24 10.84 -23.43
CA LYS A 13 10.96 9.76 -22.47
C LYS A 13 10.42 8.51 -23.17
N LEU A 14 9.63 8.71 -24.22
CA LEU A 14 9.08 7.61 -25.00
C LEU A 14 10.19 6.85 -25.74
N ASP A 15 11.13 7.55 -26.34
CA ASP A 15 12.30 6.96 -27.01
C ASP A 15 13.19 6.20 -26.02
N GLU A 16 13.39 6.75 -24.82
CA GLU A 16 14.16 6.11 -23.75
C GLU A 16 13.51 4.78 -23.32
N ILE A 17 12.20 4.79 -23.06
CA ILE A 17 11.45 3.61 -22.60
C ILE A 17 11.31 2.55 -23.70
N THR A 18 11.15 2.98 -24.94
CA THR A 18 11.00 2.08 -26.09
C THR A 18 12.34 1.65 -26.67
N LYS A 19 13.46 2.23 -26.21
CA LYS A 19 14.80 2.07 -26.78
C LYS A 19 14.84 2.42 -28.26
N ASN A 20 14.21 3.54 -28.61
CA ASN A 20 14.11 4.06 -29.98
C ASN A 20 13.50 3.05 -30.97
N ASN A 21 12.65 2.15 -30.47
CA ASN A 21 11.98 1.17 -31.31
C ASN A 21 10.74 1.81 -31.95
N ALA A 22 10.86 2.18 -33.22
CA ALA A 22 9.83 2.87 -33.98
C ALA A 22 8.45 2.18 -33.92
N THR A 23 8.40 0.84 -34.00
CA THR A 23 7.13 0.09 -33.93
C THR A 23 6.46 0.23 -32.56
N LYS A 24 7.23 0.15 -31.47
CA LYS A 24 6.68 0.33 -30.11
C LYS A 24 6.24 1.77 -29.86
N ILE A 25 6.99 2.74 -30.37
CA ILE A 25 6.64 4.17 -30.31
C ILE A 25 5.29 4.40 -30.98
N ALA A 26 5.13 3.92 -32.22
CA ALA A 26 3.89 4.05 -32.97
C ALA A 26 2.72 3.32 -32.29
N GLU A 27 2.96 2.15 -31.70
CA GLU A 27 1.94 1.41 -30.94
C GLU A 27 1.48 2.19 -29.69
N ILE A 28 2.42 2.75 -28.92
CA ILE A 28 2.09 3.55 -27.72
C ILE A 28 1.37 4.84 -28.11
N GLN A 29 1.81 5.54 -29.15
CA GLN A 29 1.13 6.72 -29.67
C GLN A 29 -0.29 6.39 -30.14
N SER A 30 -0.49 5.30 -30.88
CA SER A 30 -1.82 4.85 -31.29
C SER A 30 -2.73 4.52 -30.11
N LYS A 31 -2.21 3.81 -29.10
CA LYS A 31 -2.94 3.51 -27.86
C LYS A 31 -3.28 4.78 -27.08
N ALA A 32 -2.36 5.74 -27.02
CA ALA A 32 -2.58 7.03 -26.37
C ALA A 32 -3.62 7.88 -27.10
N SER A 33 -3.61 7.91 -28.44
CA SER A 33 -4.64 8.61 -29.22
C SER A 33 -6.03 8.01 -28.98
N LYS A 34 -6.15 6.67 -29.01
CA LYS A 34 -7.43 6.00 -28.68
C LYS A 34 -7.88 6.30 -27.24
N ALA A 35 -6.96 6.21 -26.29
CA ALA A 35 -7.23 6.54 -24.90
C ALA A 35 -7.63 8.01 -24.72
N SER A 36 -7.05 8.94 -25.49
CA SER A 36 -7.39 10.37 -25.47
C SER A 36 -8.81 10.61 -26.00
N THR A 37 -9.22 9.94 -27.08
CA THR A 37 -10.60 10.03 -27.58
C THR A 37 -11.61 9.49 -26.57
N SER A 38 -11.33 8.32 -25.98
CA SER A 38 -12.17 7.78 -24.91
C SER A 38 -12.22 8.69 -23.69
N LEU A 39 -11.07 9.27 -23.30
CA LEU A 39 -10.99 10.19 -22.17
C LEU A 39 -11.83 11.44 -22.44
N LYS A 40 -11.73 12.08 -23.61
CA LYS A 40 -12.57 13.23 -23.98
C LYS A 40 -14.08 12.91 -23.94
N THR A 41 -14.45 11.67 -24.28
CA THR A 41 -15.84 11.22 -24.22
C THR A 41 -16.32 11.03 -22.78
N LEU A 42 -15.44 10.59 -21.89
CA LEU A 42 -15.75 10.50 -20.46
C LEU A 42 -15.77 11.90 -19.81
N GLU A 43 -14.84 12.77 -20.19
CA GLU A 43 -14.73 14.15 -19.69
C GLU A 43 -15.91 15.05 -20.12
N SER A 44 -16.54 14.76 -21.26
CA SER A 44 -17.74 15.49 -21.69
C SER A 44 -18.98 15.13 -20.86
N ASN A 45 -18.96 14.03 -20.10
CA ASN A 45 -20.01 13.69 -19.15
C ASN A 45 -19.78 14.45 -17.84
N SER A 46 -20.45 15.58 -17.69
CA SER A 46 -20.32 16.45 -16.51
C SER A 46 -20.66 15.76 -15.18
N THR A 47 -21.60 14.81 -15.19
CA THR A 47 -21.97 14.05 -13.98
C THR A 47 -20.84 13.10 -13.57
N LEU A 48 -20.23 12.43 -14.56
CA LEU A 48 -19.07 11.58 -14.31
C LEU A 48 -17.88 12.39 -13.80
N MET A 49 -17.59 13.55 -14.39
CA MET A 49 -16.50 14.42 -13.95
C MET A 49 -16.73 15.00 -12.55
N ALA A 50 -17.96 15.35 -12.22
CA ALA A 50 -18.31 15.75 -10.85
C ALA A 50 -18.07 14.62 -9.85
N ALA A 51 -18.47 13.38 -10.19
CA ALA A 51 -18.20 12.21 -9.35
C ALA A 51 -16.69 11.93 -9.21
N CYS A 52 -15.93 12.02 -10.30
CA CYS A 52 -14.47 11.89 -10.27
C CYS A 52 -13.81 12.95 -9.38
N ALA A 53 -14.24 14.22 -9.45
CA ALA A 53 -13.69 15.28 -8.61
C ALA A 53 -13.91 15.02 -7.10
N VAL A 54 -15.05 14.44 -6.72
CA VAL A 54 -15.32 14.04 -5.33
C VAL A 54 -14.42 12.87 -4.91
N ILE A 55 -14.24 11.88 -5.79
CA ILE A 55 -13.33 10.75 -5.52
C ILE A 55 -11.88 11.24 -5.40
N ASP A 56 -11.41 12.09 -6.32
CA ASP A 56 -10.05 12.65 -6.30
C ASP A 56 -9.81 13.46 -5.02
N ALA A 57 -10.81 14.23 -4.57
CA ALA A 57 -10.73 14.96 -3.30
C ALA A 57 -10.63 13.99 -2.10
N GLN A 58 -11.42 12.92 -2.10
CA GLN A 58 -11.35 11.90 -1.05
C GLN A 58 -10.02 11.14 -1.08
N GLU A 59 -9.50 10.79 -2.25
CA GLU A 59 -8.20 10.13 -2.39
C GLU A 59 -7.06 11.03 -1.91
N ALA A 60 -7.10 12.32 -2.25
CA ALA A 60 -6.11 13.29 -1.77
C ALA A 60 -6.15 13.43 -0.24
N GLU A 61 -7.35 13.42 0.36
CA GLU A 61 -7.52 13.42 1.81
C GLU A 61 -6.98 12.13 2.46
N ASP A 62 -7.35 10.96 1.91
CA ASP A 62 -6.84 9.65 2.36
C ASP A 62 -5.29 9.61 2.30
N ASP A 63 -4.69 10.10 1.22
CA ASP A 63 -3.23 10.18 1.04
C ASP A 63 -2.57 11.12 2.08
N GLN A 64 -3.14 12.29 2.33
CA GLN A 64 -2.65 13.23 3.35
C GLN A 64 -2.74 12.63 4.76
N CYS A 65 -3.78 11.86 5.02
CA CYS A 65 -3.93 11.12 6.27
C CYS A 65 -2.87 10.03 6.39
N GLN A 66 -2.69 9.20 5.37
CA GLN A 66 -1.63 8.18 5.36
C GLN A 66 -0.24 8.79 5.54
N GLU A 67 0.03 9.92 4.90
CA GLU A 67 1.27 10.65 5.08
C GLU A 67 1.44 11.11 6.54
N THR A 68 0.40 11.68 7.14
CA THR A 68 0.41 12.08 8.56
C THR A 68 0.81 10.89 9.45
N PHE A 69 0.23 9.71 9.25
CA PHE A 69 0.54 8.53 10.05
C PHE A 69 1.93 7.98 9.80
N ALA A 70 2.38 7.97 8.55
CA ALA A 70 3.74 7.57 8.20
C ALA A 70 4.77 8.47 8.89
N LEU A 71 4.54 9.78 8.88
CA LEU A 71 5.41 10.76 9.55
C LEU A 71 5.39 10.59 11.08
N GLN A 72 4.21 10.42 11.70
CA GLN A 72 4.12 10.15 13.15
C GLN A 72 4.91 8.92 13.55
N ARG A 73 4.76 7.81 12.80
CA ARG A 73 5.50 6.57 13.05
C ARG A 73 6.99 6.75 12.87
N PHE A 74 7.40 7.47 11.82
CA PHE A 74 8.81 7.73 11.55
C PHE A 74 9.45 8.58 12.65
N VAL A 75 8.80 9.65 13.09
CA VAL A 75 9.27 10.50 14.21
C VAL A 75 9.36 9.69 15.50
N LYS A 76 8.35 8.86 15.81
CA LYS A 76 8.38 7.97 16.98
C LYS A 76 9.50 6.95 16.91
N PHE A 77 9.74 6.36 15.73
CA PHE A 77 10.85 5.44 15.50
C PHE A 77 12.19 6.15 15.70
N ALA A 78 12.39 7.32 15.09
CA ALA A 78 13.62 8.09 15.19
C ALA A 78 13.94 8.53 16.63
N ALA A 79 12.92 8.76 17.46
CA ALA A 79 13.07 9.06 18.88
C ALA A 79 13.45 7.82 19.74
N ASN A 80 13.28 6.59 19.22
CA ASN A 80 13.67 5.37 19.90
C ASN A 80 15.11 4.99 19.52
N SER A 81 16.07 5.45 20.33
CA SER A 81 17.50 5.24 20.08
C SER A 81 17.89 3.76 19.95
N THR A 82 17.29 2.85 20.71
CA THR A 82 17.54 1.41 20.62
C THR A 82 17.03 0.81 19.30
N ALA A 83 15.81 1.16 18.88
CA ALA A 83 15.25 0.69 17.62
C ALA A 83 16.04 1.23 16.42
N VAL A 84 16.43 2.50 16.46
CA VAL A 84 17.28 3.13 15.44
C VAL A 84 18.67 2.49 15.40
N ALA A 85 19.31 2.28 16.54
CA ALA A 85 20.60 1.60 16.64
C ALA A 85 20.54 0.18 16.05
N SER A 86 19.51 -0.59 16.40
CA SER A 86 19.28 -1.94 15.86
C SER A 86 19.08 -1.91 14.34
N ALA A 87 18.19 -1.07 13.84
CA ALA A 87 17.89 -0.95 12.40
C ALA A 87 19.10 -0.46 11.58
N THR A 88 19.94 0.38 12.16
CA THR A 88 21.14 0.91 11.49
C THR A 88 22.39 0.06 11.73
N LYS A 89 22.31 -1.00 12.53
CA LYS A 89 23.47 -1.79 13.01
C LYS A 89 24.53 -0.90 13.67
N ASN A 90 24.09 0.04 14.50
CA ASN A 90 24.93 1.04 15.15
C ASN A 90 25.78 1.91 14.19
N ASN A 91 25.37 2.03 12.93
CA ASN A 91 26.07 2.88 11.98
C ASN A 91 25.78 4.36 12.24
N ALA A 92 26.76 5.08 12.79
CA ALA A 92 26.62 6.48 13.18
C ALA A 92 26.12 7.40 12.05
N THR A 93 26.61 7.23 10.81
CA THR A 93 26.17 8.04 9.66
C THR A 93 24.70 7.82 9.33
N LYS A 94 24.20 6.57 9.40
CA LYS A 94 22.78 6.26 9.18
C LYS A 94 21.90 6.79 10.30
N ILE A 95 22.37 6.70 11.56
CA ILE A 95 21.67 7.25 12.72
C ILE A 95 21.53 8.77 12.56
N ALA A 96 22.62 9.46 12.23
CA ALA A 96 22.61 10.90 11.97
C ALA A 96 21.65 11.28 10.83
N LYS A 97 21.66 10.51 9.72
CA LYS A 97 20.72 10.71 8.61
C LYS A 97 19.27 10.55 9.04
N ILE A 98 18.95 9.53 9.85
CA ILE A 98 17.59 9.33 10.39
C ILE A 98 17.18 10.51 11.27
N ALA A 99 18.08 11.01 12.13
CA ALA A 99 17.81 12.18 12.95
C ALA A 99 17.51 13.42 12.11
N THR A 100 18.31 13.70 11.07
CA THR A 100 18.08 14.82 10.16
C THR A 100 16.74 14.72 9.42
N GLU A 101 16.44 13.55 8.84
CA GLU A 101 15.18 13.33 8.13
C GLU A 101 13.98 13.36 9.10
N SER A 102 14.15 12.89 10.34
CA SER A 102 13.11 12.95 11.37
C SER A 102 12.76 14.39 11.72
N SER A 103 13.73 15.30 11.78
CA SER A 103 13.44 16.72 12.02
C SER A 103 12.60 17.33 10.90
N LYS A 104 12.92 17.03 9.63
CA LYS A 104 12.11 17.47 8.48
C LYS A 104 10.70 16.87 8.52
N ALA A 105 10.61 15.58 8.83
CA ALA A 105 9.35 14.87 8.99
C ALA A 105 8.50 15.47 10.12
N ALA A 106 9.12 15.87 11.23
CA ALA A 106 8.43 16.52 12.34
C ALA A 106 7.86 17.89 11.94
N THR A 107 8.61 18.70 11.18
CA THR A 107 8.09 19.96 10.63
C THR A 107 6.90 19.74 9.70
N LYS A 108 7.01 18.79 8.76
CA LYS A 108 5.90 18.48 7.85
C LYS A 108 4.69 17.92 8.60
N LEU A 109 4.93 17.07 9.59
CA LEU A 109 3.89 16.53 10.47
C LEU A 109 3.18 17.65 11.23
N GLN A 110 3.90 18.64 11.74
CA GLN A 110 3.31 19.80 12.39
C GLN A 110 2.36 20.55 11.45
N THR A 111 2.75 20.77 10.19
CA THR A 111 1.89 21.40 9.17
C THR A 111 0.62 20.59 8.89
N LEU A 112 0.72 19.26 8.77
CA LEU A 112 -0.45 18.41 8.51
C LEU A 112 -1.36 18.31 9.73
N THR A 113 -0.79 18.26 10.94
CA THR A 113 -1.55 18.18 12.20
C THR A 113 -2.21 19.49 12.60
N SER A 114 -1.72 20.65 12.13
CA SER A 114 -2.39 21.93 12.37
C SER A 114 -3.64 22.13 11.51
N ASN A 115 -3.89 21.29 10.50
CA ASN A 115 -5.12 21.30 9.72
C ASN A 115 -6.20 20.47 10.43
N SER A 116 -7.08 21.13 11.18
CA SER A 116 -8.12 20.47 11.99
C SER A 116 -9.13 19.67 11.15
N THR A 117 -9.48 20.14 9.95
CA THR A 117 -10.38 19.42 9.04
C THR A 117 -9.76 18.10 8.60
N LEU A 118 -8.48 18.13 8.19
CA LEU A 118 -7.72 16.93 7.85
C LEU A 118 -7.67 15.98 9.06
N GLN A 119 -7.33 16.47 10.25
CA GLN A 119 -7.26 15.62 11.45
C GLN A 119 -8.58 14.93 11.79
N ALA A 120 -9.72 15.62 11.59
CA ALA A 120 -11.03 15.03 11.81
C ALA A 120 -11.29 13.85 10.85
N ALA A 121 -10.98 14.03 9.56
CA ALA A 121 -11.15 12.99 8.55
C ALA A 121 -10.20 11.80 8.74
N CYS A 122 -8.96 12.06 9.17
CA CYS A 122 -7.94 11.03 9.26
C CYS A 122 -8.24 9.94 10.31
N SER A 123 -9.12 10.19 11.28
CA SER A 123 -9.55 9.17 12.25
C SER A 123 -10.20 7.95 11.59
N VAL A 124 -11.00 8.16 10.54
CA VAL A 124 -11.67 7.09 9.78
C VAL A 124 -10.66 6.36 8.90
N VAL A 125 -9.73 7.10 8.28
CA VAL A 125 -8.65 6.54 7.45
C VAL A 125 -7.72 5.67 8.29
N MET A 126 -7.34 6.10 9.50
CA MET A 126 -6.57 5.27 10.44
C MET A 126 -7.27 3.96 10.70
N GLN A 127 -8.54 4.03 11.08
CA GLN A 127 -9.28 2.86 11.48
C GLN A 127 -9.33 1.87 10.31
N LYS A 128 -9.60 2.33 9.09
CA LYS A 128 -9.55 1.51 7.87
C LYS A 128 -8.18 0.86 7.66
N ASP A 129 -7.08 1.60 7.81
CA ASP A 129 -5.73 1.08 7.61
C ASP A 129 -5.26 0.11 8.70
N GLU A 130 -5.64 0.36 9.95
CA GLU A 130 -5.41 -0.56 11.06
C GLU A 130 -6.19 -1.86 10.86
N CYS A 131 -7.45 -1.78 10.43
CA CYS A 131 -8.24 -2.96 10.06
C CYS A 131 -7.63 -3.74 8.88
N ASN A 132 -7.12 -3.03 7.87
CA ASN A 132 -6.38 -3.65 6.77
C ASN A 132 -5.09 -4.31 7.24
N THR A 133 -4.40 -3.70 8.19
CA THR A 133 -3.18 -4.24 8.81
C THR A 133 -3.49 -5.51 9.58
N MET A 134 -4.55 -5.50 10.40
CA MET A 134 -5.06 -6.69 11.10
C MET A 134 -5.34 -7.84 10.12
N LYS A 135 -6.06 -7.55 9.03
CA LYS A 135 -6.35 -8.54 7.97
C LYS A 135 -5.10 -9.08 7.27
N LYS A 136 -4.10 -8.22 7.02
CA LYS A 136 -2.82 -8.63 6.42
C LYS A 136 -2.01 -9.50 7.38
N LEU A 137 -1.99 -9.17 8.68
CA LEU A 137 -1.33 -9.96 9.71
C LEU A 137 -1.97 -11.33 9.87
N GLN A 138 -3.31 -11.40 9.93
CA GLN A 138 -4.03 -12.68 9.94
C GLN A 138 -3.65 -13.54 8.72
N LYS A 139 -3.72 -12.98 7.50
CA LYS A 139 -3.33 -13.72 6.29
C LYS A 139 -1.87 -14.19 6.32
N PHE A 140 -0.97 -13.39 6.87
CA PHE A 140 0.44 -13.74 6.99
C PHE A 140 0.64 -14.90 7.97
N VAL A 141 0.00 -14.83 9.13
CA VAL A 141 -0.05 -15.91 10.12
C VAL A 141 -0.63 -17.18 9.50
N ASP A 142 -1.73 -17.10 8.76
CA ASP A 142 -2.37 -18.25 8.12
C ASP A 142 -1.44 -18.94 7.11
N VAL A 143 -0.68 -18.15 6.33
CA VAL A 143 0.31 -18.68 5.39
C VAL A 143 1.46 -19.35 6.13
N ALA A 144 1.97 -18.74 7.20
CA ALA A 144 3.08 -19.27 7.99
C ALA A 144 2.71 -20.55 8.75
N ASN A 145 1.47 -20.67 9.21
CA ASN A 145 0.96 -21.85 9.91
C ASN A 145 0.52 -22.97 8.95
N ASN A 146 0.37 -22.67 7.65
CA ASN A 146 0.07 -23.69 6.65
C ASN A 146 1.36 -24.24 6.04
N ALA A 147 1.76 -25.44 6.46
CA ALA A 147 3.02 -26.08 6.05
C ALA A 147 3.18 -26.15 4.52
N THR A 148 2.13 -26.48 3.76
CA THR A 148 2.17 -26.57 2.30
C THR A 148 2.37 -25.21 1.63
N LYS A 149 1.61 -24.18 2.06
CA LYS A 149 1.75 -22.81 1.53
C LYS A 149 3.11 -22.22 1.90
N LEU A 150 3.56 -22.44 3.13
CA LEU A 150 4.86 -21.98 3.59
C LEU A 150 5.97 -22.61 2.74
N ALA A 151 5.98 -23.93 2.57
CA ALA A 151 6.95 -24.63 1.73
C ALA A 151 6.92 -24.15 0.27
N GLN A 152 5.75 -23.82 -0.26
CA GLN A 152 5.61 -23.25 -1.61
C GLN A 152 6.24 -21.85 -1.70
N VAL A 153 6.02 -21.00 -0.70
CA VAL A 153 6.57 -19.63 -0.63
C VAL A 153 8.10 -19.65 -0.45
N THR A 154 8.60 -20.57 0.36
CA THR A 154 10.04 -20.70 0.65
C THR A 154 10.78 -21.56 -0.36
N LYS A 155 10.05 -22.23 -1.27
CA LYS A 155 10.57 -23.27 -2.17
C LYS A 155 11.30 -24.39 -1.40
N GLY A 156 10.78 -24.75 -0.23
CA GLY A 156 11.37 -25.76 0.66
C GLY A 156 12.66 -25.31 1.37
N ASN A 157 13.00 -24.02 1.36
CA ASN A 157 14.17 -23.53 2.09
C ASN A 157 13.88 -23.44 3.60
N THR A 158 14.42 -24.37 4.37
CA THR A 158 14.17 -24.53 5.81
C THR A 158 14.59 -23.31 6.63
N THR A 159 15.67 -22.61 6.27
CA THR A 159 16.09 -21.37 6.95
C THR A 159 15.06 -20.26 6.78
N LYS A 160 14.55 -20.07 5.55
CA LYS A 160 13.49 -19.08 5.28
C LYS A 160 12.18 -19.46 5.96
N GLU A 161 11.86 -20.75 6.05
CA GLU A 161 10.69 -21.23 6.78
C GLU A 161 10.76 -20.88 8.26
N ALA A 162 11.92 -21.13 8.90
CA ALA A 162 12.15 -20.76 10.29
C ALA A 162 12.05 -19.24 10.49
N GLU A 163 12.62 -18.44 9.59
CA GLU A 163 12.53 -16.97 9.66
C GLU A 163 11.07 -16.47 9.52
N ILE A 164 10.31 -17.03 8.57
CA ILE A 164 8.89 -16.67 8.40
C ILE A 164 8.07 -17.08 9.61
N LYS A 165 8.29 -18.27 10.18
CA LYS A 165 7.62 -18.72 11.41
C LYS A 165 7.93 -17.81 12.59
N ALA A 166 9.19 -17.40 12.77
CA ALA A 166 9.57 -16.46 13.81
C ALA A 166 8.85 -15.11 13.65
N LYS A 167 8.81 -14.56 12.43
CA LYS A 167 8.07 -13.33 12.13
C LYS A 167 6.56 -13.49 12.32
N ALA A 168 6.01 -14.67 11.98
CA ALA A 168 4.60 -14.97 12.17
C ALA A 168 4.21 -15.04 13.64
N ALA A 169 5.11 -15.53 14.51
CA ALA A 169 4.88 -15.48 15.95
C ALA A 169 4.78 -14.03 16.46
N THR A 170 5.68 -13.13 16.04
CA THR A 170 5.58 -11.70 16.36
C THR A 170 4.31 -11.07 15.80
N ALA A 171 3.96 -11.41 14.55
CA ALA A 171 2.72 -10.95 13.91
C ALA A 171 1.48 -11.44 14.66
N GLN A 172 1.49 -12.68 15.16
CA GLN A 172 0.41 -13.25 15.97
C GLN A 172 0.25 -12.51 17.30
N THR A 173 1.34 -12.20 18.01
CA THR A 173 1.27 -11.40 19.25
C THR A 173 0.61 -10.05 19.00
N LYS A 174 1.01 -9.38 17.91
CA LYS A 174 0.43 -8.09 17.53
C LYS A 174 -1.04 -8.21 17.14
N LEU A 175 -1.38 -9.26 16.38
CA LEU A 175 -2.74 -9.56 15.96
C LEU A 175 -3.64 -9.79 17.18
N THR A 176 -3.21 -10.61 18.13
CA THR A 176 -3.93 -10.84 19.39
C THR A 176 -4.09 -9.55 20.21
N ALA A 177 -3.07 -8.69 20.24
CA ALA A 177 -3.18 -7.38 20.91
C ALA A 177 -4.24 -6.48 20.24
N MET A 178 -4.32 -6.49 18.90
CA MET A 178 -5.36 -5.74 18.16
C MET A 178 -6.75 -6.35 18.35
N GLU A 179 -6.87 -7.69 18.31
CA GLU A 179 -8.12 -8.42 18.51
C GLU A 179 -8.66 -8.31 19.94
N GLY A 180 -7.78 -8.11 20.92
CA GLY A 180 -8.16 -7.88 22.32
C GLY A 180 -8.93 -6.58 22.55
N ASN A 181 -8.92 -5.63 21.59
CA ASN A 181 -9.73 -4.42 21.66
C ASN A 181 -11.07 -4.65 20.94
N ALA A 182 -12.10 -5.04 21.71
CA ALA A 182 -13.43 -5.34 21.18
C ALA A 182 -14.05 -4.19 20.37
N THR A 183 -13.87 -2.94 20.80
CA THR A 183 -14.35 -1.75 20.09
C THR A 183 -13.68 -1.60 18.73
N PHE A 184 -12.37 -1.81 18.67
CA PHE A 184 -11.60 -1.81 17.43
C PHE A 184 -12.05 -2.92 16.48
N VAL A 185 -12.21 -4.16 16.97
CA VAL A 185 -12.70 -5.29 16.16
C VAL A 185 -14.11 -5.06 15.63
N ALA A 186 -15.01 -4.50 16.46
CA ALA A 186 -16.35 -4.14 16.05
C ALA A 186 -16.34 -3.08 14.94
N ALA A 187 -15.51 -2.04 15.10
CA ALA A 187 -15.34 -1.01 14.07
C ALA A 187 -14.76 -1.59 12.76
N CYS A 188 -13.77 -2.48 12.84
CA CYS A 188 -13.23 -3.18 11.68
C CYS A 188 -14.25 -4.07 10.98
N THR A 189 -15.16 -4.68 11.73
CA THR A 189 -16.24 -5.50 11.18
C THR A 189 -17.28 -4.62 10.48
N ALA A 190 -17.63 -3.49 11.09
CA ALA A 190 -18.55 -2.51 10.50
C ALA A 190 -17.99 -1.90 9.20
N LEU A 191 -16.70 -1.60 9.15
CA LEU A 191 -16.02 -1.13 7.93
C LEU A 191 -15.98 -2.20 6.83
N GLN A 192 -15.87 -3.48 7.20
CA GLN A 192 -15.92 -4.59 6.23
C GLN A 192 -17.33 -4.85 5.68
N GLY A 193 -18.38 -4.58 6.47
CA GLY A 193 -19.78 -4.68 6.05
C GLY A 193 -20.23 -3.61 5.06
N LYS A 194 -19.53 -2.47 4.97
CA LYS A 194 -19.84 -1.38 4.02
C LYS A 194 -19.43 -1.66 2.57
N GLY A 195 -18.94 -2.86 2.25
CA GLY A 195 -18.54 -3.26 0.90
C GLY A 195 -19.68 -3.51 -0.11
N THR A 196 -20.95 -3.36 0.25
CA THR A 196 -22.10 -3.60 -0.65
C THR A 196 -23.33 -2.75 -0.32
N ALA A 197 -23.15 -1.42 -0.16
CA ALA A 197 -24.28 -0.48 -0.25
C ALA A 197 -24.18 0.33 -1.55
N GLY A 198 -24.16 -0.40 -2.67
CA GLY A 198 -24.58 0.14 -3.96
C GLY A 198 -26.09 -0.05 -4.06
N THR A 199 -26.78 1.06 -4.28
CA THR A 199 -28.22 1.16 -4.55
C THR A 199 -28.71 0.04 -5.47
N SER A 200 -29.78 -0.62 -5.05
CA SER A 200 -30.53 -1.65 -5.77
C SER A 200 -30.89 -1.27 -7.20
N SER A 201 -30.69 -2.17 -8.17
CA SER A 201 -31.74 -2.69 -9.07
C SER A 201 -31.22 -3.79 -10.04
N SER A 202 -31.91 -4.93 -9.96
CA SER A 202 -32.29 -5.89 -11.02
C SER A 202 -31.30 -6.97 -11.55
N ASP A 203 -31.65 -8.20 -11.16
CA ASP A 203 -31.68 -9.45 -11.94
C ASP A 203 -30.40 -10.06 -12.55
N GLY A 204 -29.85 -11.02 -11.79
CA GLY A 204 -30.04 -12.45 -12.08
C GLY A 204 -29.18 -13.11 -13.15
N ILE A 205 -28.04 -13.70 -12.77
CA ILE A 205 -27.54 -14.99 -13.29
C ILE A 205 -26.79 -15.75 -12.17
N LYS A 206 -27.21 -17.00 -11.91
CA LYS A 206 -26.58 -17.96 -10.99
C LYS A 206 -25.37 -18.67 -11.63
N SER A 207 -24.36 -18.94 -10.78
CA SER A 207 -23.42 -20.08 -10.78
C SER A 207 -22.42 -20.15 -11.95
N THR A 208 -21.11 -20.38 -11.78
CA THR A 208 -20.40 -21.34 -10.92
C THR A 208 -18.89 -21.03 -10.93
N SER A 209 -18.16 -21.57 -9.94
CA SER A 209 -16.72 -21.88 -9.96
C SER A 209 -15.77 -20.87 -9.31
N ALA A 210 -15.61 -21.10 -8.00
CA ALA A 210 -14.37 -20.87 -7.28
C ALA A 210 -13.18 -21.53 -7.98
N LYS A 211 -12.12 -20.77 -8.24
CA LYS A 211 -10.70 -21.16 -8.14
C LYS A 211 -9.80 -19.98 -8.52
N ASN A 212 -8.73 -19.82 -7.73
CA ASN A 212 -7.51 -19.03 -8.01
C ASN A 212 -7.53 -17.52 -7.71
N SER A 213 -7.54 -17.14 -6.42
CA SER A 213 -7.16 -15.78 -5.98
C SER A 213 -5.93 -15.72 -5.06
N ALA A 214 -5.29 -16.85 -4.76
CA ALA A 214 -4.11 -16.88 -3.89
C ALA A 214 -2.78 -16.58 -4.63
N ALA A 215 -2.72 -16.74 -5.95
CA ALA A 215 -1.49 -16.60 -6.73
C ALA A 215 -1.09 -15.14 -7.06
N ASN A 216 -2.03 -14.19 -6.98
CA ASN A 216 -1.76 -12.79 -7.36
C ASN A 216 -1.14 -11.94 -6.26
N VAL A 217 -1.28 -12.32 -4.98
CA VAL A 217 -0.72 -11.53 -3.86
C VAL A 217 0.81 -11.66 -3.79
N LEU A 218 1.38 -12.79 -4.22
CA LEU A 218 2.83 -12.98 -4.24
C LEU A 218 3.50 -12.61 -5.58
N ARG A 219 2.75 -12.55 -6.69
CA ARG A 219 3.30 -12.20 -8.01
C ARG A 219 3.71 -10.72 -8.13
N ASN A 220 3.05 -9.82 -7.40
CA ASN A 220 3.54 -8.44 -7.25
C ASN A 220 4.75 -8.30 -6.30
N ALA A 221 5.18 -9.39 -5.66
CA ALA A 221 6.39 -9.44 -4.83
C ALA A 221 7.53 -10.24 -5.50
N GLY A 222 7.37 -10.70 -6.74
CA GLY A 222 8.31 -11.67 -7.33
C GLY A 222 8.28 -11.72 -8.84
N ALA A 223 8.69 -10.64 -9.51
CA ALA A 223 9.18 -10.68 -10.88
C ALA A 223 10.02 -9.41 -11.19
N GLY A 224 11.20 -9.36 -10.58
CA GLY A 224 12.22 -8.33 -10.81
C GLY A 224 13.49 -8.77 -10.09
N ALA A 225 14.30 -9.57 -10.77
CA ALA A 225 15.62 -9.92 -10.29
C ALA A 225 16.45 -8.65 -10.11
N ILE A 226 17.34 -8.68 -9.11
CA ILE A 226 18.37 -7.69 -8.77
C ILE A 226 17.82 -6.49 -7.95
N GLY A 227 17.87 -6.66 -6.63
CA GLY A 227 17.59 -5.56 -5.69
C GLY A 227 17.35 -6.00 -4.25
N LEU A 228 18.16 -6.93 -3.72
CA LEU A 228 18.13 -7.36 -2.32
C LEU A 228 18.69 -6.29 -1.35
N SER A 229 18.48 -5.01 -1.65
CA SER A 229 19.01 -3.88 -0.90
C SER A 229 17.93 -2.84 -0.71
N THR A 230 17.67 -2.52 0.57
CA THR A 230 16.85 -1.42 1.13
C THR A 230 15.38 -1.66 1.51
N THR A 231 14.57 -2.48 0.82
CA THR A 231 13.14 -2.58 1.19
C THR A 231 12.86 -3.44 2.44
N LEU A 232 13.78 -4.32 2.82
CA LEU A 232 13.67 -5.13 4.05
C LEU A 232 13.91 -4.31 5.33
N MET A 233 14.57 -3.14 5.23
CA MET A 233 14.77 -2.23 6.37
C MET A 233 13.47 -1.52 6.77
N VAL A 234 12.55 -1.28 5.83
CA VAL A 234 11.26 -0.63 6.13
C VAL A 234 10.30 -1.62 6.80
N PHE A 235 10.32 -2.89 6.41
CA PHE A 235 9.53 -3.92 7.10
C PHE A 235 10.10 -4.28 8.48
N LEU A 236 11.42 -4.31 8.68
CA LEU A 236 11.99 -4.53 10.02
C LEU A 236 11.68 -3.39 11.00
N GLY A 237 11.59 -2.14 10.55
CA GLY A 237 11.05 -1.04 11.37
C GLY A 237 9.54 -1.15 11.64
N LEU A 238 8.80 -1.89 10.81
CA LEU A 238 7.36 -2.14 10.98
C LEU A 238 7.06 -3.27 11.99
N PHE A 239 8.04 -4.15 12.24
CA PHE A 239 7.93 -5.32 13.12
C PHE A 239 8.73 -5.20 14.44
N ALA A 240 9.49 -4.12 14.62
CA ALA A 240 10.11 -3.76 15.88
C ALA A 240 9.21 -2.84 16.74
N PHE A 241 7.91 -3.11 16.78
CA PHE A 241 6.93 -2.56 17.75
C PHE A 241 5.71 -3.48 17.83
#